data_AF-A0A947F1Y3-F1
#
_entry.id   AF-A0A947F1Y3-F1
#
_cell.length_a   1.000
_cell.length_b   1.000
_cell.length_c   1.000
_cell.angle_alpha   90.00
_cell.angle_beta   90.00
_cell.angle_gamma   90.00
#
_symmetry.space_group_name_H-M   'P 1'
#
loop_
_entity.id
_entity.type
_entity.pdbx_description
1 polymer ?
#
loop_
_entity_poly.entity_id
_entity_poly.type
_entity_poly.pdbx_seq_one_letter_code
_entity_poly.pdbx_strand_id
1 'polypeptide(L)'
;MNPIAKQLNQDIERGNPIILEMMSDVGRQLFFPKGILSQGAEAKEKAHKINATIGIAKEKGRTMRFDSVMAAIKDIPPRESLTYAPSFGIPALRGKWQESLFEKNPSLSGKKISLPVVRCGIT
;
A
#
# COMPACT_ATOMS: atom_id res chain seq x y z
N MET A 1 17.85 -13.58 -10.88
CA MET A 1 16.78 -13.20 -9.91
C MET A 1 17.29 -12.07 -9.02
N ASN A 2 16.48 -11.04 -8.76
CA ASN A 2 16.85 -9.94 -7.87
C ASN A 2 17.12 -10.46 -6.43
N PRO A 3 18.10 -9.91 -5.68
CA PRO A 3 18.39 -10.35 -4.31
C PRO A 3 17.20 -10.29 -3.35
N ILE A 4 16.32 -9.30 -3.49
CA ILE A 4 15.11 -9.17 -2.68
C ILE A 4 14.13 -10.29 -3.00
N ALA A 5 13.87 -10.57 -4.28
CA ALA A 5 13.03 -11.70 -4.69
C ALA A 5 13.59 -13.04 -4.19
N LYS A 6 14.92 -13.23 -4.24
CA LYS A 6 15.57 -14.44 -3.71
C LYS A 6 15.30 -14.60 -2.21
N GLN A 7 15.49 -13.53 -1.43
CA GLN A 7 15.22 -13.57 0.01
C GLN A 7 13.74 -13.84 0.31
N LEU A 8 12.82 -13.18 -0.42
CA LEU A 8 11.38 -13.40 -0.25
C LEU A 8 10.99 -14.85 -0.56
N ASN A 9 11.54 -15.44 -1.62
CA ASN A 9 11.29 -16.84 -1.95
C ASN A 9 11.80 -17.78 -0.85
N GLN A 10 12.97 -17.50 -0.26
CA GLN A 10 13.49 -18.25 0.89
C GLN A 10 12.62 -18.11 2.14
N ASP A 11 12.06 -16.92 2.40
CA ASP A 11 11.16 -16.69 3.52
C ASP A 11 9.83 -17.44 3.33
N ILE A 12 9.28 -17.42 2.11
CA ILE A 12 8.08 -18.18 1.75
C ILE A 12 8.34 -19.68 1.86
N GLU A 13 9.46 -20.19 1.34
CA GLU A 13 9.82 -21.60 1.41
C GLU A 13 9.95 -22.10 2.85
N ARG A 14 10.60 -21.32 3.73
CA ARG A 14 10.70 -21.63 5.16
C ARG A 14 9.35 -21.64 5.87
N GLY A 15 8.42 -20.78 5.44
CA GLY A 15 7.08 -20.71 6.03
C GLY A 15 6.14 -21.81 5.52
N ASN A 16 6.15 -22.04 4.20
CA ASN A 16 5.38 -23.07 3.52
C ASN A 16 5.91 -23.31 2.08
N PRO A 17 6.60 -24.43 1.81
CA PRO A 17 7.18 -24.71 0.50
C PRO A 17 6.14 -24.88 -0.62
N ILE A 18 4.93 -25.36 -0.28
CA ILE A 18 3.84 -25.55 -1.26
C ILE A 18 3.39 -24.21 -1.84
N ILE A 19 3.41 -23.13 -1.05
CA ILE A 19 3.09 -21.78 -1.56
C ILE A 19 4.09 -21.35 -2.63
N LEU A 20 5.37 -21.62 -2.41
CA LEU A 20 6.42 -21.30 -3.38
C LEU A 20 6.21 -22.13 -4.66
N GLU A 21 5.91 -23.43 -4.54
CA GLU A 21 5.60 -24.32 -5.67
C GLU A 21 4.45 -23.80 -6.55
N MET A 22 3.39 -23.25 -5.94
CA MET A 22 2.26 -22.66 -6.65
C MET A 22 2.58 -21.36 -7.39
N MET A 23 3.73 -20.73 -7.16
CA MET A 23 4.11 -19.49 -7.86
C MET A 23 4.57 -19.76 -9.28
N SER A 24 4.07 -18.96 -10.22
CA SER A 24 4.60 -18.89 -11.59
C SER A 24 6.02 -18.36 -11.61
N ASP A 25 6.72 -18.55 -12.73
CA ASP A 25 8.06 -18.00 -12.94
C ASP A 25 8.12 -16.48 -12.78
N VAL A 26 7.03 -15.78 -13.16
CA VAL A 26 6.88 -14.34 -12.94
C VAL A 26 6.72 -14.05 -11.45
N GLY A 27 5.85 -14.78 -10.75
CA GLY A 27 5.62 -14.61 -9.32
C GLY A 27 6.91 -14.74 -8.49
N ARG A 28 7.75 -15.73 -8.81
CA ARG A 28 9.06 -15.96 -8.17
C ARG A 28 10.08 -14.85 -8.46
N GLN A 29 9.87 -14.05 -9.49
CA GLN A 29 10.74 -12.93 -9.85
C GLN A 29 10.25 -11.59 -9.31
N LEU A 30 8.98 -11.49 -8.90
CA LEU A 30 8.41 -10.26 -8.37
C LEU A 30 8.93 -9.95 -6.97
N PHE A 31 9.14 -8.67 -6.71
CA PHE A 31 9.48 -8.13 -5.40
C PHE A 31 9.02 -6.68 -5.33
N PHE A 32 8.81 -6.16 -4.12
CA PHE A 32 8.58 -4.73 -3.94
C PHE A 32 9.93 -4.00 -3.92
N PRO A 33 10.20 -3.06 -4.84
CA PRO A 33 11.51 -2.44 -4.96
C PRO A 33 11.81 -1.51 -3.78
N LYS A 34 13.06 -1.55 -3.32
CA LYS A 34 13.65 -0.50 -2.48
C LYS A 34 14.16 0.64 -3.37
N GLY A 35 14.23 1.86 -2.85
CA GLY A 35 14.72 3.03 -3.58
C GLY A 35 13.81 4.24 -3.40
N ILE A 36 13.36 4.84 -4.51
CA ILE A 36 12.56 6.08 -4.49
C ILE A 36 11.29 5.96 -3.64
N LEU A 37 10.66 4.78 -3.61
CA LEU A 37 9.45 4.53 -2.81
C LEU A 37 9.75 4.56 -1.30
N SER A 38 10.84 3.91 -0.88
CA SER A 38 11.29 3.95 0.52
C SER A 38 11.79 5.33 0.92
N GLN A 39 12.52 6.02 0.04
CA GLN A 39 13.00 7.38 0.29
C GLN A 39 11.85 8.38 0.40
N GLY A 40 10.84 8.27 -0.47
CA GLY A 40 9.64 9.10 -0.40
C GLY A 40 8.83 8.86 0.87
N ALA A 41 8.71 7.60 1.31
CA ALA A 41 8.07 7.25 2.57
C ALA A 41 8.84 7.82 3.78
N GLU A 42 10.17 7.66 3.80
CA GLU A 42 11.03 8.19 4.86
C GLU A 42 10.97 9.73 4.93
N ALA A 43 11.04 10.41 3.79
CA ALA A 43 10.92 11.86 3.73
C ALA A 43 9.54 12.35 4.21
N LYS A 44 8.48 11.58 3.96
CA LYS A 44 7.14 11.91 4.48
C LYS A 44 7.08 11.89 6.01
N GLU A 45 7.85 11.01 6.65
CA GLU A 45 7.89 10.90 8.11
C GLU A 45 8.89 11.88 8.75
N LYS A 46 10.08 12.03 8.14
CA LYS A 46 11.23 12.71 8.76
C LYS A 46 11.50 14.12 8.23
N ALA A 47 11.03 14.47 7.02
CA ALA A 47 11.36 15.76 6.42
C ALA A 47 10.35 16.85 6.83
N HIS A 48 10.63 17.52 7.95
CA HIS A 48 9.72 18.52 8.52
C HIS A 48 9.78 19.89 7.83
N LYS A 49 10.92 20.25 7.21
CA LYS A 49 11.12 21.58 6.58
C LYS A 49 10.83 21.55 5.08
N ILE A 50 11.45 20.63 4.34
CA ILE A 50 11.33 20.51 2.89
C ILE A 50 11.24 19.04 2.52
N ASN A 51 10.17 18.66 1.84
CA ASN A 51 10.03 17.35 1.20
C ASN A 51 9.88 17.54 -0.31
N ALA A 52 10.98 17.32 -1.04
CA ALA A 52 11.06 17.42 -2.50
C ALA A 52 11.08 16.05 -3.19
N THR A 53 10.59 15.01 -2.51
CA THR A 53 10.57 13.62 -3.03
C THR A 53 9.20 13.21 -3.60
N ILE A 54 8.14 13.95 -3.25
CA ILE A 54 6.77 13.58 -3.60
C ILE A 54 6.41 14.22 -4.96
N GLY A 55 5.99 13.39 -5.92
CA GLY A 55 5.48 13.82 -7.21
C GLY A 55 4.05 14.35 -7.16
N ILE A 56 3.75 15.33 -6.31
CA ILE A 56 2.46 16.04 -6.28
C ILE A 56 2.68 17.55 -6.19
N ALA A 57 1.75 18.32 -6.75
CA ALA A 57 1.75 19.78 -6.58
C ALA A 57 1.22 20.17 -5.20
N LYS A 58 1.92 21.10 -4.55
CA LYS A 58 1.52 21.68 -3.27
C LYS A 58 1.51 23.20 -3.34
N GLU A 59 0.53 23.82 -2.69
CA GLU A 59 0.44 25.26 -2.50
C GLU A 59 0.29 25.55 -0.99
N LYS A 60 1.12 26.45 -0.44
CA LYS A 60 1.11 26.82 0.99
C LYS A 60 1.09 25.62 1.94
N GLY A 61 1.86 24.58 1.60
CA GLY A 61 1.99 23.35 2.41
C GLY A 61 0.83 22.34 2.25
N ARG A 62 -0.20 22.65 1.47
CA ARG A 62 -1.38 21.79 1.23
C ARG A 62 -1.37 21.23 -0.19
N THR A 63 -2.14 20.18 -0.45
CA THR A 63 -2.35 19.64 -1.80
C THR A 63 -2.97 20.73 -2.68
N MET A 64 -2.32 21.05 -3.80
CA MET A 64 -2.87 21.96 -4.80
C MET A 64 -4.13 21.35 -5.40
N ARG A 65 -5.16 22.17 -5.64
CA ARG A 65 -6.46 21.70 -6.09
C ARG A 65 -7.19 22.76 -6.92
N PHE A 66 -8.15 22.33 -7.73
CA PHE A 66 -9.11 23.21 -8.38
C PHE A 66 -10.47 23.12 -7.69
N ASP A 67 -11.12 24.27 -7.47
CA ASP A 67 -12.44 24.33 -6.84
C ASP A 67 -13.49 23.56 -7.66
N SER A 68 -13.43 23.65 -8.98
CA SER A 68 -14.33 22.94 -9.91
C SER A 68 -14.26 21.43 -9.76
N VAL A 69 -13.06 20.87 -9.52
CA VAL A 69 -12.87 19.43 -9.27
C VAL A 69 -13.40 19.06 -7.88
N MET A 70 -13.09 19.87 -6.87
CA MET A 70 -13.54 19.58 -5.51
C MET A 70 -15.05 19.68 -5.33
N ALA A 71 -15.74 20.53 -6.10
CA ALA A 71 -17.20 20.62 -6.08
C ALA A 71 -17.89 19.27 -6.38
N ALA A 72 -17.28 18.43 -7.21
CA ALA A 72 -17.80 17.09 -7.51
C ALA A 72 -17.48 16.05 -6.42
N ILE A 73 -16.38 16.23 -5.69
CA ILE A 73 -15.86 15.29 -4.67
C ILE A 73 -16.51 15.52 -3.29
N LYS A 74 -17.19 16.67 -3.11
CA LYS A 74 -17.93 17.06 -1.90
C LYS A 74 -17.04 17.04 -0.66
N ASP A 75 -17.32 16.14 0.29
CA ASP A 75 -16.80 16.20 1.67
C ASP A 75 -15.45 15.51 1.86
N ILE A 76 -14.86 14.92 0.81
CA ILE A 76 -13.56 14.26 0.92
C ILE A 76 -12.43 15.28 0.75
N PRO A 77 -11.56 15.48 1.75
CA PRO A 77 -10.48 16.46 1.67
C PRO A 77 -9.57 16.24 0.46
N PRO A 78 -9.01 17.30 -0.15
CA PRO A 78 -8.14 17.19 -1.34
C PRO A 78 -6.95 16.25 -1.16
N ARG A 79 -6.41 16.18 0.06
CA ARG A 79 -5.32 15.26 0.39
C ARG A 79 -5.75 13.79 0.26
N GLU A 80 -6.99 13.47 0.59
CA GLU A 80 -7.51 12.11 0.59
C GLU A 80 -8.11 11.71 -0.75
N SER A 81 -8.58 12.68 -1.54
CA SER A 81 -9.23 12.44 -2.83
C SER A 81 -8.31 12.61 -4.05
N LEU A 82 -7.33 13.52 -4.01
CA LEU A 82 -6.50 13.86 -5.17
C LEU A 82 -5.08 13.26 -5.11
N THR A 83 -4.66 12.70 -3.97
CA THR A 83 -3.31 12.12 -3.85
C THR A 83 -3.35 10.60 -4.00
N TYR A 84 -2.23 10.03 -4.42
CA TYR A 84 -2.11 8.59 -4.59
C TYR A 84 -2.25 7.86 -3.26
N ALA A 85 -3.10 6.83 -3.24
CA ALA A 85 -3.07 5.82 -2.19
C ALA A 85 -1.72 5.04 -2.26
N PRO A 86 -1.22 4.52 -1.13
CA PRO A 86 -0.10 3.59 -1.15
C PRO A 86 -0.41 2.38 -2.05
N SER A 87 0.60 1.79 -2.67
CA SER A 87 0.44 0.61 -3.56
C SER A 87 -0.27 -0.57 -2.90
N PHE A 88 -0.14 -0.70 -1.57
CA PHE A 88 -0.79 -1.72 -0.76
C PHE A 88 -2.15 -1.29 -0.17
N GLY A 89 -2.64 -0.09 -0.49
CA GLY A 89 -3.87 0.50 0.03
C GLY A 89 -3.70 1.36 1.28
N ILE A 90 -4.74 2.11 1.64
CA ILE A 90 -4.75 3.02 2.79
C ILE A 90 -4.76 2.21 4.09
N PRO A 91 -3.76 2.36 5.00
CA PRO A 91 -3.63 1.52 6.20
C PRO A 91 -4.88 1.48 7.08
N ALA A 92 -5.51 2.64 7.32
CA ALA A 92 -6.73 2.73 8.12
C ALA A 92 -7.89 1.93 7.50
N LEU A 93 -8.06 2.00 6.18
CA LEU A 93 -9.09 1.21 5.47
C LEU A 93 -8.79 -0.29 5.53
N ARG A 94 -7.52 -0.69 5.41
CA ARG A 94 -7.12 -2.10 5.53
C ARG A 94 -7.39 -2.66 6.92
N GLY A 95 -7.17 -1.86 7.97
CA GLY A 95 -7.52 -2.21 9.34
C GLY A 95 -9.04 -2.40 9.51
N LYS A 96 -9.84 -1.43 9.06
CA LYS A 96 -11.31 -1.55 9.08
C LYS A 96 -11.84 -2.72 8.26
N TRP A 97 -11.21 -3.02 7.13
CA TRP A 97 -11.54 -4.20 6.36
C TRP A 97 -11.24 -5.49 7.15
N GLN A 98 -10.11 -5.55 7.85
CA GLN A 98 -9.75 -6.71 8.67
C GLN A 98 -10.77 -6.92 9.80
N GLU A 99 -11.16 -5.85 10.52
CA GLU A 99 -12.21 -5.89 11.53
C GLU A 99 -13.51 -6.49 10.94
N SER A 100 -13.92 -6.00 9.77
CA SER A 100 -15.11 -6.50 9.07
C SER A 100 -14.99 -7.95 8.61
N LEU A 101 -13.78 -8.44 8.29
CA LEU A 101 -13.57 -9.85 7.97
C LEU A 101 -13.86 -10.75 9.18
N PHE A 102 -13.39 -10.37 10.37
CA PHE A 102 -13.66 -11.15 11.59
C PHE A 102 -15.14 -11.09 11.98
N GLU A 103 -15.77 -9.93 11.86
CA GLU A 103 -17.21 -9.76 12.12
C GLU A 103 -18.07 -10.65 11.21
N LYS A 104 -17.79 -10.65 9.90
CA LYS A 104 -18.57 -11.40 8.90
C LYS A 104 -18.26 -12.89 8.89
N ASN A 105 -17.10 -13.30 9.40
CA ASN A 105 -16.64 -14.68 9.33
C ASN A 105 -16.21 -15.19 10.72
N PRO A 106 -17.17 -15.65 11.56
CA PRO A 106 -16.86 -16.19 12.88
C PRO A 106 -15.84 -17.35 12.85
N SER A 107 -15.76 -18.09 11.74
CA SER A 107 -14.79 -19.17 11.51
C SER A 107 -13.33 -18.71 11.42
N LEU A 108 -13.08 -17.39 11.34
CA LEU A 108 -11.76 -16.78 11.45
C LEU A 108 -11.32 -16.58 12.90
N SER A 109 -12.20 -16.76 13.89
CA SER A 109 -11.83 -16.60 15.30
C SER A 109 -10.62 -17.47 15.68
N GLY A 110 -9.66 -16.86 16.39
CA GLY A 110 -8.40 -17.49 16.77
C GLY A 110 -7.38 -17.67 15.64
N LYS A 111 -7.72 -17.34 14.38
CA LYS A 111 -6.80 -17.44 13.25
C LYS A 111 -6.01 -16.14 13.07
N LYS A 112 -4.73 -16.29 12.74
CA LYS A 112 -3.86 -15.16 12.40
C LYS A 112 -3.97 -14.86 10.90
N ILE A 113 -4.36 -13.63 10.57
CA ILE A 113 -4.33 -13.12 9.19
C ILE A 113 -3.57 -11.79 9.16
N SER A 114 -2.90 -11.52 8.05
CA SER A 114 -2.26 -10.22 7.82
C SER A 114 -3.30 -9.15 7.48
N LEU A 115 -2.86 -7.88 7.37
CA LEU A 115 -3.73 -6.82 6.88
C LEU A 115 -4.11 -7.09 5.41
N PRO A 116 -5.40 -7.13 5.07
CA PRO A 116 -5.86 -7.37 3.71
C PRO A 116 -5.26 -6.30 2.78
N VAL A 117 -4.83 -6.72 1.59
CA VAL A 117 -4.32 -5.85 0.53
C VAL A 117 -5.33 -5.89 -0.60
N VAL A 118 -5.74 -4.72 -1.10
CA VAL A 118 -6.59 -4.64 -2.28
C VAL A 118 -5.77 -5.08 -3.50
N ARG A 119 -6.28 -6.07 -4.24
CA ARG A 119 -5.71 -6.53 -5.51
C ARG A 119 -6.82 -6.41 -6.57
N CYS A 120 -6.51 -5.82 -7.74
CA CYS A 120 -7.43 -5.48 -8.83
C CYS A 120 -8.38 -4.26 -8.61
N GLY A 121 -7.99 -3.25 -7.84
CA GLY A 121 -8.79 -2.02 -7.66
C GLY A 121 -8.58 -0.93 -8.73
N ILE A 122 -7.61 -1.13 -9.64
CA ILE A 122 -7.37 -0.28 -10.81
C ILE A 122 -7.27 -1.25 -11.99
N THR A 123 -8.38 -1.43 -12.71
CA THR A 123 -8.41 -1.91 -14.10
C THR A 123 -8.89 -0.76 -14.94
#